data_AF-A0A7V4XA96-F1
#
_entry.id   AF-A0A7V4XA96-F1
#
_cell.length_a   1.000
_cell.length_b   1.000
_cell.length_c   1.000
_cell.angle_alpha   90.00
_cell.angle_beta   90.00
_cell.angle_gamma   90.00
#
_symmetry.space_group_name_H-M   'P 1'
#
loop_
_entity.id
_entity.type
_entity.pdbx_description
1 polymer ?
#
loop_
_entity_poly.entity_id
_entity_poly.type
_entity_poly.pdbx_seq_one_letter_code
_entity_poly.pdbx_strand_id
1 'polypeptide(L)'
;MDMAGNVWEWVQDWMDPTYYQQTPLGGWVNPQGPLPNQFKTKVIKGGGWWGLYPGIYYNAGDRSSNRGELYARWNEYPNMWGGKIGFRVVK
;
A
#
# COMPACT_ATOMS: atom_id res chain seq x y z
N MET A 1 10.46 -2.20 14.37
CA MET A 1 10.29 -0.76 14.68
C MET A 1 9.97 -0.05 13.36
N ASP A 2 9.27 1.08 13.40
CA ASP A 2 8.82 1.88 12.24
C ASP A 2 7.83 1.20 11.28
N MET A 3 6.78 0.57 11.80
CA MET A 3 5.67 0.09 10.95
C MET A 3 4.62 1.18 10.66
N ALA A 4 4.75 2.32 11.32
CA ALA A 4 3.88 3.49 11.20
C ALA A 4 4.77 4.75 11.19
N GLY A 5 4.66 5.59 10.18
CA GLY A 5 5.52 6.75 9.94
C GLY A 5 6.86 6.43 9.27
N ASN A 6 7.78 7.39 9.32
CA ASN A 6 9.05 7.39 8.59
C ASN A 6 8.86 7.38 7.07
N VAL A 7 8.74 6.23 6.40
CA VAL A 7 8.55 6.17 4.95
C VAL A 7 7.43 5.21 4.59
N TRP A 8 6.75 5.49 3.48
CA TRP A 8 5.84 4.52 2.91
C TRP A 8 6.64 3.31 2.47
N GLU A 9 6.06 2.12 2.56
CA GLU A 9 6.76 0.89 2.23
C GLU A 9 6.04 0.12 1.13
N TRP A 10 6.75 -0.19 0.05
CA TRP A 10 6.25 -1.06 -0.99
C TRP A 10 5.98 -2.47 -0.48
N VAL A 11 4.88 -3.06 -0.97
CA VAL A 11 4.51 -4.45 -0.76
C VAL A 11 4.50 -5.19 -2.09
N GLN A 12 4.72 -6.51 -2.06
CA GLN A 12 4.65 -7.35 -3.26
C GLN A 12 3.26 -7.32 -3.92
N ASP A 13 2.19 -7.19 -3.14
CA ASP A 13 0.81 -7.27 -3.62
C ASP A 13 0.44 -6.15 -4.59
N TRP A 14 -0.37 -6.48 -5.58
CA TRP A 14 -1.06 -5.51 -6.41
C TRP A 14 -2.31 -4.96 -5.70
N MET A 15 -2.67 -3.70 -5.97
CA MET A 15 -3.80 -3.07 -5.33
C MET A 15 -5.12 -3.44 -6.02
N ASP A 16 -6.03 -4.06 -5.27
CA ASP A 16 -7.45 -4.15 -5.60
C ASP A 16 -8.28 -3.55 -4.44
N PRO A 17 -9.05 -2.46 -4.68
CA PRO A 17 -9.91 -1.84 -3.66
C PRO A 17 -11.00 -2.77 -3.11
N THR A 18 -11.35 -3.82 -3.86
CA THR A 18 -12.39 -4.79 -3.50
C THR A 18 -11.83 -6.12 -3.02
N TYR A 19 -10.50 -6.27 -2.92
CA TYR A 19 -9.83 -7.54 -2.62
C TYR A 19 -10.40 -8.24 -1.38
N TYR A 20 -10.57 -7.49 -0.28
CA TYR A 20 -11.07 -8.06 0.97
C TYR A 20 -12.59 -8.29 0.99
N GLN A 21 -13.35 -7.74 0.04
CA GLN A 21 -14.77 -8.07 -0.11
C GLN A 21 -14.97 -9.49 -0.65
N GLN A 22 -13.94 -10.04 -1.30
CA GLN A 22 -13.94 -11.39 -1.87
C GLN A 22 -13.47 -12.46 -0.85
N THR A 23 -13.45 -12.13 0.45
CA THR A 23 -12.94 -13.02 1.49
C THR A 23 -13.81 -14.29 1.63
N PRO A 24 -13.24 -15.50 1.52
CA PRO A 24 -13.96 -16.75 1.72
C PRO A 24 -14.49 -16.86 3.15
N LEU A 25 -15.57 -17.63 3.35
CA LEU A 25 -16.11 -17.91 4.70
C LEU A 25 -15.08 -18.54 5.65
N GLY A 26 -14.13 -19.32 5.11
CA GLY A 26 -13.02 -19.92 5.87
C GLY A 26 -11.79 -19.02 6.05
N GLY A 27 -11.84 -17.77 5.58
CA GLY A 27 -10.70 -16.87 5.53
C GLY A 27 -9.70 -17.20 4.41
N TRP A 28 -8.60 -16.45 4.39
CA TRP A 28 -7.50 -16.65 3.45
C TRP A 28 -6.33 -17.38 4.12
N VAL A 29 -5.64 -18.21 3.34
CA VAL A 29 -4.34 -18.78 3.71
C VAL A 29 -3.31 -18.21 2.74
N ASN A 30 -2.33 -17.46 3.26
CA ASN A 30 -1.26 -16.81 2.49
C ASN A 30 -1.73 -16.05 1.23
N PRO A 31 -2.70 -15.11 1.35
CA PRO A 31 -3.18 -14.35 0.20
C PRO A 31 -2.02 -13.59 -0.47
N GLN A 32 -1.90 -13.71 -1.80
CA GLN A 32 -0.83 -13.09 -2.60
C GLN A 32 -1.30 -11.81 -3.32
N GLY A 33 -2.49 -11.31 -2.99
CA GLY A 33 -3.14 -10.24 -3.73
C GLY A 33 -3.75 -10.72 -5.07
N PRO A 34 -4.24 -9.79 -5.89
CA PRO A 34 -4.73 -10.05 -7.24
C PRO A 34 -3.58 -10.38 -8.20
N LEU A 35 -3.91 -10.97 -9.36
CA LEU A 35 -2.91 -11.36 -10.35
C LEU A 35 -2.16 -10.13 -10.88
N PRO A 36 -0.87 -10.27 -11.24
CA PRO A 36 -0.12 -9.20 -11.88
C PRO A 36 -0.83 -8.66 -13.13
N ASN A 37 -0.66 -7.36 -13.39
CA ASN A 37 -1.22 -6.64 -14.54
C ASN A 37 -2.76 -6.48 -14.56
N GLN A 38 -3.50 -7.00 -13.56
CA GLN A 38 -4.94 -6.68 -13.41
C GLN A 38 -5.15 -5.24 -12.92
N PHE A 39 -4.18 -4.72 -12.16
CA PHE A 39 -4.20 -3.37 -11.61
C PHE A 39 -2.88 -2.66 -11.93
N LYS A 40 -2.93 -1.32 -12.00
CA LYS A 40 -1.79 -0.50 -12.38
C LYS A 40 -0.82 -0.20 -11.23
N THR A 41 -1.21 -0.53 -10.00
CA THR A 41 -0.55 -0.02 -8.79
C THR A 41 -0.28 -1.11 -7.76
N LYS A 42 0.85 -1.00 -7.08
CA LYS A 42 1.24 -1.87 -5.96
C LYS A 42 0.71 -1.30 -4.65
N VAL A 43 0.51 -2.18 -3.66
CA VAL A 43 0.16 -1.78 -2.30
C VAL A 43 1.35 -1.06 -1.65
N ILE A 44 1.05 0.00 -0.90
CA ILE A 44 1.99 0.68 0.00
C ILE A 44 1.40 0.76 1.40
N LYS A 45 2.23 0.63 2.43
CA LYS A 45 1.79 0.66 3.83
C LYS A 45 2.72 1.51 4.69
N GLY A 46 2.27 1.76 5.91
CA GLY A 46 3.09 2.35 6.97
C GLY A 46 2.99 3.87 7.09
N GLY A 47 2.51 4.60 6.08
CA GLY A 47 2.52 6.06 6.17
C GLY A 47 3.94 6.61 6.06
N GLY A 48 4.15 7.88 6.38
CA GLY A 48 5.48 8.49 6.22
C GLY A 48 5.56 9.90 6.78
N TRP A 49 6.78 10.42 6.93
CA TRP A 49 7.06 11.75 7.49
C TRP A 49 6.42 12.90 6.69
N TRP A 50 6.00 12.62 5.46
CA TRP A 50 5.21 13.52 4.62
C TRP A 50 4.13 12.74 3.86
N GLY A 51 2.94 13.33 3.73
CA GLY A 51 1.86 12.74 2.92
C GLY A 51 2.24 12.72 1.45
N LEU A 52 1.96 11.62 0.74
CA LEU A 52 2.33 11.53 -0.68
C LEU A 52 1.49 12.46 -1.59
N TYR A 53 0.38 13.07 -1.10
CA TYR A 53 -0.50 14.00 -1.83
C TYR A 53 -1.17 15.07 -0.93
N PRO A 54 -1.56 16.24 -1.48
CA PRO A 54 -2.22 17.35 -0.78
C PRO A 54 -3.72 17.07 -0.51
N GLY A 55 -3.99 16.10 0.36
CA GLY A 55 -5.35 15.72 0.75
C GLY A 55 -5.41 14.55 1.73
N ILE A 56 -4.30 13.83 1.91
CA ILE A 56 -4.13 12.89 3.00
C ILE A 56 -3.32 13.62 4.06
N TYR A 57 -4.03 14.19 5.03
CA TYR A 57 -3.43 14.81 6.21
C TYR A 57 -2.48 13.79 6.87
N TYR A 58 -1.31 14.28 7.26
CA TYR A 58 -0.11 13.54 7.70
C TYR A 58 -0.35 12.29 8.55
N ASN A 59 -1.43 12.22 9.33
CA ASN A 59 -1.69 11.14 10.29
C ASN A 59 -2.61 10.02 9.76
N ALA A 60 -3.31 10.21 8.63
CA ALA A 60 -4.24 9.18 8.11
C ALA A 60 -3.49 8.04 7.39
N GLY A 61 -2.28 8.31 6.91
CA GLY A 61 -1.40 7.32 6.26
C GLY A 61 -0.82 6.30 7.23
N ASP A 62 -0.57 6.69 8.49
CA ASP A 62 0.09 5.87 9.51
C ASP A 62 -0.82 4.80 10.12
N ARG A 63 -2.11 4.79 9.76
CA ARG A 63 -3.04 3.73 10.20
C ARG A 63 -2.56 2.40 9.60
N SER A 64 -2.36 1.41 10.46
CA SER A 64 -1.86 0.07 10.06
C SER A 64 -2.74 -0.65 9.02
N SER A 65 -4.03 -0.32 8.98
CA SER A 65 -5.00 -0.83 8.00
C SER A 65 -4.98 -0.08 6.67
N ASN A 66 -4.33 1.08 6.58
CA ASN A 66 -4.23 1.83 5.34
C ASN A 66 -3.31 1.09 4.36
N ARG A 67 -3.75 0.99 3.11
CA ARG A 67 -3.08 0.29 2.01
C ARG A 67 -2.68 1.23 0.87
N GLY A 68 -2.86 2.53 1.05
CA GLY A 68 -2.57 3.54 0.03
C GLY A 68 -3.56 3.53 -1.14
N GLU A 69 -4.82 3.14 -0.92
CA GLU A 69 -5.86 3.03 -1.96
C GLU A 69 -6.11 4.34 -2.71
N LEU A 70 -6.01 5.48 -2.02
CA LEU A 70 -6.13 6.80 -2.65
C LEU A 70 -4.94 7.09 -3.60
N TYR A 71 -3.77 6.52 -3.33
CA TYR A 71 -2.57 6.66 -4.16
C TYR A 71 -2.62 5.77 -5.39
N ALA A 72 -3.17 4.57 -5.25
CA ALA A 72 -3.40 3.63 -6.34
C ALA A 72 -4.26 4.15 -7.50
N ARG A 73 -4.95 5.29 -7.31
CA ARG A 73 -5.79 5.93 -8.34
C ARG A 73 -5.03 6.92 -9.23
N TRP A 74 -3.81 7.32 -8.88
CA TRP A 74 -3.03 8.31 -9.61
C TRP A 74 -1.86 7.62 -10.35
N ASN A 75 -1.80 7.79 -11.67
CA ASN A 75 -1.00 7.03 -12.66
C ASN A 75 0.55 7.07 -12.52
N GLU A 76 1.12 7.39 -11.36
CA GLU A 76 2.58 7.47 -11.14
C GLU A 76 3.25 6.12 -10.77
N TYR A 77 2.52 5.02 -10.92
CA TYR A 77 2.88 3.69 -10.42
C TYR A 77 3.10 2.70 -11.58
N PRO A 78 4.00 1.71 -11.43
CA PRO A 78 4.76 1.34 -10.23
C PRO A 78 6.09 2.09 -10.03
N ASN A 79 6.37 3.13 -10.82
CA ASN A 79 7.70 3.75 -10.89
C ASN A 79 7.91 4.90 -9.89
N MET A 80 7.18 4.94 -8.77
CA MET A 80 7.34 6.01 -7.79
C MET A 80 8.63 5.82 -6.96
N TRP A 81 9.46 6.85 -6.90
CA TRP A 81 10.72 6.87 -6.14
C TRP A 81 10.93 8.23 -5.46
N GLY A 82 11.66 8.26 -4.35
CA GLY A 82 11.97 9.48 -3.60
C GLY A 82 12.11 9.26 -2.10
N GLY A 83 12.49 10.30 -1.33
CA GLY A 83 12.81 10.18 0.10
C GLY A 83 11.64 9.88 1.06
N LYS A 84 10.44 9.65 0.51
CA LYS A 84 9.20 9.39 1.24
C LYS A 84 8.66 7.97 1.03
N ILE A 85 9.33 7.17 0.20
CA ILE A 85 8.95 5.79 -0.16
C ILE A 85 10.20 4.89 -0.11
N GLY A 86 10.06 3.72 0.50
CA GLY A 86 11.10 2.71 0.65
C GLY A 86 10.49 1.31 0.66
N PHE A 87 11.20 0.36 1.24
CA PHE A 87 10.73 -1.02 1.43
C PHE A 87 11.51 -1.69 2.55
N ARG A 88 10.97 -2.79 3.07
CA ARG A 88 11.68 -3.74 3.92
C ARG A 88 11.59 -5.13 3.31
N VAL A 89 12.68 -5.89 3.42
CA VAL A 89 12.77 -7.24 2.88
C VAL A 89 12.22 -8.24 3.88
N VAL A 90 11.48 -9.22 3.39
CA VAL A 90 11.03 -10.41 4.13
C VAL A 90 11.70 -11.66 3.56
N LYS A 91 12.02 -12.63 4.41
CA LYS A 91 12.62 -13.93 4.03
C LYS A 91 11.56 -15.00 3.91
#